data_AF-A0A525IMP1-F1
#
_entry.id   AF-A0A525IMP1-F1
#
_cell.length_a   1.000
_cell.length_b   1.000
_cell.length_c   1.000
_cell.angle_alpha   90.00
_cell.angle_beta   90.00
_cell.angle_gamma   90.00
#
_symmetry.space_group_name_H-M   'P 1'
#
loop_
_entity.id
_entity.type
_entity.pdbx_description
1 polymer ?
#
loop_
_entity_poly.entity_id
_entity_poly.type
_entity_poly.pdbx_seq_one_letter_code
_entity_poly.pdbx_strand_id
1 'polypeptide(L)' 'MSHIIFKCPRTGMNVQHRLADQVAPDDPQGGYETVVCQACSRLHFINRSNGKLLGEQPQQR' A
#
# COMPACT_ATOMS: atom_id res chain seq x y z
N MET A 1 3.47 -13.87 6.34
CA MET A 1 3.27 -12.51 6.87
C MET A 1 4.16 -11.54 6.12
N SER A 2 3.65 -10.93 5.05
CA SER A 2 4.40 -9.91 4.31
C SER A 2 4.20 -8.52 4.93
N HIS A 3 5.29 -7.76 5.02
CA HIS A 3 5.25 -6.35 5.44
C HIS A 3 5.62 -5.48 4.26
N ILE A 4 4.95 -4.34 4.13
CA ILE A 4 5.24 -3.32 3.13
C ILE A 4 5.53 -1.99 3.81
N ILE A 5 6.37 -1.19 3.18
CA ILE A 5 6.61 0.18 3.59
C ILE A 5 6.15 1.07 2.44
N PHE A 6 5.26 2.00 2.73
CA PHE A 6 4.79 2.98 1.76
C PHE A 6 4.99 4.39 2.31
N LYS A 7 5.17 5.36 1.42
CA LYS A 7 5.31 6.76 1.81
C LYS A 7 3.93 7.41 1.88
N CYS A 8 3.54 7.94 3.04
CA CYS A 8 2.28 8.64 3.18
C CYS A 8 2.31 9.93 2.34
N PRO A 9 1.38 10.14 1.41
CA PRO A 9 1.35 11.33 0.55
C PRO A 9 0.94 12.59 1.31
N ARG A 10 0.33 12.44 2.50
CA ARG A 10 -0.11 13.55 3.35
C ARG A 10 0.99 14.07 4.26
N THR A 11 1.78 13.18 4.85
CA THR A 11 2.79 13.54 5.87
C THR A 11 4.23 13.36 5.38
N GLY A 12 4.45 12.66 4.26
CA GLY A 12 5.77 12.31 3.75
C GLY A 12 6.48 11.21 4.54
N MET A 13 5.88 10.68 5.60
CA MET A 13 6.47 9.64 6.44
C MET A 13 6.42 8.26 5.77
N ASN A 14 7.45 7.45 5.99
CA ASN A 14 7.42 6.03 5.64
C ASN A 14 6.61 5.28 6.70
N VAL A 15 5.57 4.57 6.27
CA VAL A 15 4.66 3.84 7.14
C VAL A 15 4.79 2.36 6.83
N GLN A 16 5.15 1.58 7.85
CA GLN A 16 5.16 0.13 7.75
C GLN A 16 3.75 -0.40 7.98
N HIS A 17 3.28 -1.26 7.07
CA HIS A 17 2.01 -1.96 7.18
C HIS A 17 2.22 -3.46 7.00
N ARG A 18 1.43 -4.26 7.71
CA ARG A 18 1.43 -5.71 7.60
C ARG A 18 0.31 -6.11 6.65
N LEU A 19 0.65 -6.69 5.51
CA LEU A 19 -0.33 -7.26 4.61
C LEU A 19 -0.86 -8.57 5.21
N ALA A 20 -2.17 -8.78 5.13
CA ALA A 20 -2.77 -10.04 5.52
C ALA A 20 -2.38 -11.14 4.52
N ASP A 21 -1.98 -12.33 4.99
CA ASP A 21 -1.51 -13.43 4.11
C ASP A 21 -2.61 -13.97 3.18
N GLN A 22 -3.89 -13.68 3.46
CA GLN A 22 -5.01 -14.10 2.62
C GLN A 22 -5.24 -13.08 1.50
N VAL A 23 -4.56 -13.28 0.37
CA VAL A 23 -5.09 -12.83 -0.92
C VAL A 23 -6.21 -13.81 -1.25
N ALA A 24 -7.41 -13.34 -1.55
CA ALA A 24 -8.41 -14.21 -2.14
C ALA A 24 -7.80 -14.84 -3.41
N PRO A 25 -7.79 -16.16 -3.56
CA PRO A 25 -7.07 -16.86 -4.64
C PRO A 25 -7.52 -16.48 -6.06
N ASP A 26 -8.59 -15.69 -6.20
CA ASP A 26 -9.21 -15.33 -7.48
C ASP A 26 -8.78 -13.97 -8.08
N ASP A 27 -7.83 -13.25 -7.48
CA ASP A 27 -7.29 -12.01 -8.09
C ASP A 27 -5.80 -12.14 -8.50
N PRO A 28 -5.51 -12.74 -9.66
CA PRO A 28 -4.16 -12.93 -10.18
C PRO A 28 -3.47 -11.62 -10.62
N GLN A 29 -4.11 -10.45 -10.52
CA GLN A 29 -3.58 -9.16 -11.00
C GLN A 29 -2.97 -8.27 -9.91
N GLY A 30 -2.88 -8.72 -8.66
CA GLY A 30 -2.28 -7.91 -7.60
C GLY A 30 -3.19 -6.73 -7.24
N GLY A 31 -4.34 -7.04 -6.66
CA GLY A 31 -5.31 -6.06 -6.18
C GLY A 31 -4.73 -5.02 -5.21
N TYR A 32 -5.37 -3.85 -5.19
CA TYR A 32 -5.09 -2.82 -4.21
C TYR A 32 -5.71 -3.20 -2.87
N GLU A 33 -4.88 -3.20 -1.82
CA GLU A 33 -5.35 -3.36 -0.45
C GLU A 33 -5.62 -2.00 0.17
N THR A 34 -6.74 -1.91 0.89
CA THR A 34 -7.07 -0.70 1.67
C THR A 34 -6.40 -0.80 3.03
N VAL A 35 -5.53 0.15 3.35
CA VAL A 35 -4.79 0.19 4.61
C VAL A 35 -5.10 1.46 5.39
N VAL A 36 -5.18 1.36 6.72
CA VAL A 36 -5.26 2.51 7.61
C VAL A 36 -3.85 3.02 7.92
N CYS A 37 -3.53 4.20 7.41
CA CYS A 37 -2.25 4.84 7.61
C CYS A 37 -2.06 5.32 9.04
N GLN A 38 -1.07 4.79 9.76
CA GLN A 38 -0.78 5.19 11.14
C GLN A 38 -0.20 6.61 11.24
N ALA A 39 0.30 7.19 10.14
CA ALA A 39 0.85 8.55 10.16
C ALA A 39 -0.20 9.64 9.99
N CYS A 40 -1.26 9.39 9.21
CA CYS A 40 -2.28 10.40 8.91
C CYS A 40 -3.70 10.00 9.30
N SER A 41 -3.89 8.78 9.83
CA SER A 41 -5.18 8.18 10.17
C SER A 41 -6.18 8.12 9.01
N ARG A 42 -5.69 8.01 7.77
CA ARG A 42 -6.52 7.90 6.55
C ARG A 42 -6.34 6.57 5.86
N LEU A 43 -7.30 6.25 4.99
CA LEU A 43 -7.24 5.10 4.11
C LEU A 43 -6.37 5.38 2.90
N HIS A 44 -5.48 4.43 2.60
CA HIS A 44 -4.67 4.42 1.40
C HIS A 44 -4.86 3.08 0.68
N PHE A 45 -4.84 3.13 -0.65
CA PHE A 45 -4.91 1.95 -1.49
C PHE A 45 -3.50 1.59 -1.93
N ILE A 46 -2.99 0.45 -1.51
CA ILE A 46 -1.63 0.01 -1.84
C ILE A 46 -1.70 -1.23 -2.71
N ASN A 47 -1.01 -1.19 -3.84
CA ASN A 47 -0.85 -2.36 -4.67
C ASN A 47 0.05 -3.37 -3.96
N ARG A 48 -0.49 -4.56 -3.69
CA ARG A 48 0.20 -5.61 -2.94
C ARG A 48 1.42 -6.17 -3.67
N SER A 49 1.48 -6.06 -5.00
CA SER A 49 2.59 -6.59 -5.82
C SER A 49 3.85 -5.74 -5.72
N ASN A 50 3.71 -4.42 -5.58
CA ASN A 50 4.82 -3.48 -5.68
C ASN A 50 4.91 -2.47 -4.51
N GLY A 51 3.94 -2.47 -3.59
CA GLY A 51 3.88 -1.58 -2.44
C GLY A 51 3.56 -0.12 -2.77
N LYS A 52 3.21 0.20 -4.02
CA LYS A 52 2.92 1.56 -4.48
C LYS A 52 1.48 1.96 -4.22
N LEU A 53 1.26 3.26 -4.02
CA LEU A 53 -0.08 3.80 -3.83
C LEU A 53 -0.84 3.89 -5.15
N LEU A 54 -2.16 3.71 -5.08
CA LEU A 54 -3.05 3.98 -6.20
C LEU A 54 -2.92 5.46 -6.61
N GLY A 55 -2.55 5.69 -7.87
CA GLY A 55 -2.32 7.04 -8.39
C GLY A 55 -0.96 7.64 -8.04
N GLU A 56 -0.05 6.88 -7.43
CA GLU A 56 1.37 7.26 -7.37
C GLU A 56 1.90 7.30 -8.81
N GLN A 57 2.03 8.51 -9.35
CA GLN A 57 2.68 8.70 -10.63
C GLN A 57 4.08 8.09 -10.53
N PRO A 58 4.53 7.29 -11.52
CA PRO A 58 5.91 6.87 -11.55
C PRO A 58 6.74 8.14 -11.51
N GLN A 59 7.46 8.35 -10.41
CA GLN A 59 8.33 9.51 -10.25
C GLN A 59 9.45 9.36 -11.29
N GLN A 60 9.21 9.87 -12.50
CA GLN A 60 10.21 10.05 -13.53
C GLN A 60 11.19 11.10 -12.98
N ARG A 61 12.32 10.62 -12.45
CA ARG A 61 13.48 11.45 -12.15
C ARG A 61 14.67 10.90 -12.90
#